data_AF-A0A3D2EUQ9-F1
#
_entry.id   AF-A0A3D2EUQ9-F1
#
_cell.length_a   1.000
_cell.length_b   1.000
_cell.length_c   1.000
_cell.angle_alpha   90.00
_cell.angle_beta   90.00
_cell.angle_gamma   90.00
#
_symmetry.space_group_name_H-M   'P 1'
#
loop_
_entity.id
_entity.type
_entity.pdbx_description
1 polymer ?
#
loop_
_entity_poly.entity_id
_entity_poly.type
_entity_poly.pdbx_seq_one_letter_code
_entity_poly.pdbx_strand_id
1 'polypeptide(L)' 'MSDLHIANVSMRFDLPGGGSVQALENINLNIKSGQLLSVLGPSGCG' A
#
# COMPACT_ATOMS: atom_id res chain seq x y z
N MET A 1 -13.75 18.39 -7.92
CA MET A 1 -13.64 16.96 -7.57
C MET A 1 -12.16 16.64 -7.50
N SER A 2 -11.69 16.03 -6.41
CA SER A 2 -10.26 15.75 -6.19
C SER A 2 -9.94 14.29 -6.52
N ASP A 3 -8.88 14.07 -7.28
CA ASP A 3 -8.29 12.75 -7.48
C ASP A 3 -7.52 12.32 -6.22
N LEU A 4 -7.40 11.01 -5.99
CA LEU A 4 -6.59 10.45 -4.91
C LEU A 4 -5.23 10.02 -5.47
N HIS A 5 -4.18 10.66 -4.97
CA HIS A 5 -2.79 10.37 -5.31
C HIS A 5 -2.07 9.72 -4.13
N ILE A 6 -1.60 8.48 -4.32
CA ILE A 6 -0.72 7.75 -3.42
C ILE A 6 0.63 7.68 -4.13
N ALA A 7 1.68 8.19 -3.49
CA ALA A 7 3.02 8.21 -4.08
C ALA A 7 4.07 7.73 -3.09
N ASN A 8 4.92 6.81 -3.55
CA ASN A 8 6.07 6.27 -2.83
C ASN A 8 5.75 5.77 -1.41
N VAL A 9 4.55 5.22 -1.18
CA VAL A 9 4.15 4.74 0.14
C VAL A 9 4.86 3.43 0.44
N SER A 10 5.59 3.40 1.54
CA SER A 10 6.24 2.21 2.06
C SER A 10 5.92 2.05 3.53
N MET A 11 5.73 0.81 3.98
CA MET A 11 5.41 0.47 5.36
C MET A 11 6.17 -0.78 5.77
N ARG A 12 6.75 -0.73 6.96
CA ARG A 12 7.55 -1.80 7.56
C ARG A 12 7.10 -2.00 9.00
N PHE A 13 7.08 -3.24 9.45
CA PHE A 13 6.85 -3.61 10.84
C PHE A 13 8.13 -4.23 11.40
N ASP A 14 8.56 -3.73 12.56
CA ASP A 14 9.68 -4.33 13.29
C ASP A 14 9.15 -5.42 14.23
N LEU A 15 9.86 -6.55 14.28
CA LEU A 15 9.45 -7.73 15.05
C LEU A 15 10.16 -7.79 16.41
N PRO A 16 9.47 -8.26 17.49
CA PRO A 16 10.13 -8.58 18.75
C PRO A 16 11.14 -9.71 18.53
N GLY A 17 12.41 -9.47 18.84
CA GLY A 17 13.50 -10.43 18.60
C GLY A 17 14.44 -10.06 17.44
N GLY A 18 14.18 -8.93 16.78
CA GLY A 18 14.99 -8.43 15.68
C GLY A 18 14.45 -8.82 14.31
N GLY A 19 14.86 -8.05 13.30
CA GLY A 19 14.32 -8.18 11.94
C GLY A 19 13.06 -7.35 11.71
N SER A 20 12.55 -7.44 10.48
CA SER A 20 11.40 -6.66 10.04
C SER A 20 10.67 -7.31 8.89
N VAL A 21 9.38 -7.02 8.80
CA VAL A 21 8.53 -7.39 7.66
C VAL A 21 8.24 -6.13 6.86
N GLN A 22 8.56 -6.17 5.57
CA GLN A 22 8.12 -5.15 4.63
C GLN A 22 6.67 -5.45 4.22
N ALA A 23 5.76 -4.54 4.56
CA ALA A 23 4.33 -4.66 4.26
C ALA A 23 4.02 -3.99 2.92
N LEU A 24 4.34 -2.70 2.81
CA LEU A 24 4.17 -1.95 1.56
C LEU A 24 5.54 -1.49 1.07
N GLU A 25 5.83 -1.66 -0.22
CA GLU A 25 7.09 -1.21 -0.82
C GLU A 25 6.81 -0.35 -2.06
N ASN A 26 7.10 0.94 -1.94
CA ASN A 26 7.02 1.92 -3.02
C ASN A 26 5.68 1.91 -3.80
N ILE A 27 4.57 1.91 -3.07
CA ILE A 27 3.24 1.88 -3.65
C ILE A 27 2.90 3.25 -4.25
N ASN A 28 2.51 3.23 -5.52
CA ASN A 28 2.12 4.40 -6.32
C ASN A 28 0.76 4.13 -6.97
N LEU A 29 -0.26 4.90 -6.61
CA LEU A 29 -1.63 4.77 -7.16
C LEU A 29 -2.20 6.15 -7.47
N ASN A 30 -2.91 6.25 -8.59
CA ASN A 30 -3.69 7.42 -8.96
C ASN A 30 -5.12 6.99 -9.25
N ILE A 31 -6.06 7.44 -8.41
CA ILE A 31 -7.46 7.07 -8.49
C ILE A 31 -8.27 8.32 -8.82
N LYS A 32 -8.89 8.31 -10.00
CA LYS A 32 -9.67 9.46 -10.49
C LYS A 32 -10.99 9.59 -9.75
N SER A 33 -11.50 10.80 -9.61
CA SER A 33 -12.83 11.01 -9.04
C SER A 33 -13.91 10.21 -9.81
N GLY A 34 -14.70 9.43 -9.09
CA GLY A 34 -15.74 8.55 -9.66
C GLY A 34 -15.25 7.18 -10.14
N GLN A 35 -13.95 6.88 -10.02
CA GLN A 35 -13.40 5.57 -10.35
C GLN A 35 -13.64 4.57 -9.21
N LEU A 36 -14.08 3.36 -9.56
CA LEU A 36 -14.10 2.21 -8.65
C LEU A 36 -12.81 1.40 -8.85
N LEU A 37 -12.13 1.09 -7.75
CA LEU A 37 -10.93 0.25 -7.73
C LEU A 37 -11.09 -0.84 -6.68
N SER A 38 -10.70 -2.07 -7.04
CA SER A 38 -10.65 -3.21 -6.12
C SER A 38 -9.20 -3.70 -6.02
N VAL A 39 -8.72 -3.89 -4.80
CA VAL A 39 -7.39 -4.45 -4.51
C VAL A 39 -7.57 -5.92 -4.18
N LEU A 40 -6.83 -6.79 -4.86
CA LEU A 40 -6.91 -8.24 -4.70
C LEU A 40 -5.52 -8.82 -4.45
N GLY A 41 -5.44 -9.80 -3.56
CA GLY A 41 -4.23 -10.54 -3.29
C GLY A 41 -4.44 -11.64 -2.24
N PRO A 42 -3.46 -12.56 -2.10
CA PRO A 42 -3.49 -13.60 -1.08
C PRO A 42 -3.34 -13.01 0.34
N SER A 43 -3.57 -13.84 1.37
CA SER A 43 -3.36 -13.44 2.77
C SER A 43 -1.93 -12.92 2.98
N GLY A 44 -1.81 -11.68 3.49
CA GLY A 44 -0.52 -11.05 3.79
C GLY A 44 0.24 -10.50 2.58
N CYS A 45 -0.43 -10.20 1.46
CA CYS A 45 0.22 -9.68 0.24
C CYS A 45 0.68 -8.22 0.31
N GLY A 46 0.36 -7.52 1.40
CA GLY A 46 0.68 -6.12 1.60
C GLY A 46 0.31 -5.67 2.99
#